data_AF-A0A667YQU0-F1
#
_entry.id   AF-A0A667YQU0-F1
#
_cell.length_a   1.000
_cell.length_b   1.000
_cell.length_c   1.000
_cell.angle_alpha   90.00
_cell.angle_beta   90.00
_cell.angle_gamma   90.00
#
_symmetry.space_group_name_H-M   'P 1'
#
loop_
_entity.id
_entity.type
_entity.pdbx_description
1 polymer ?
#
loop_
_entity_poly.entity_id
_entity_poly.type
_entity_poly.pdbx_seq_one_letter_code
_entity_poly.pdbx_strand_id
1 'polypeptide(L)'
;MIFQRLQTFFTSVFHHYNKDGHTVFLKTAALVCFEALKLNGVKRSLCQGEYNCNPSLKIFFSSYRMPGSLPASCLATWPQDVGIIAMEIYFPSQYVDQAELEQFDGVSAGKYTVGLGQARMGFCSDREDINSLCLTVVQKLMERNCLSYDSVGRLEVGTETIIDKSKSVKTVIMQLFEDSGNTDVEGIDTTNACYGGTAALFNAVNWVESSSWDGRYALVVAGDIAVYATGSARPTGGAGAVAMLIGPNAPLAFDRGLRGTHMQHAYDFYKPDMVSEYPMVDGKLSIECYLSALDRCYAVYRNKIHAQWQREGLEKRFSLEDFGYIVFHSPYCKLVQKSLARLMLNDFLNHPNPNTETGCFSGLDAFREVKPEETYFDRDVEKAFMKASTDLFEKKTKSSLLVSNQNGNMYTPSVYGCLASVIAQCTPQQLAGQRIGVFSYGSGFAATLYSLRVTQDHTPDSGLDKLVSSLSDLKVRLDSRRKVSPANFTENLKLREETHHLASYIPQGSVEDLFPGTWYLTRVDDKYRREYARRPMDDDLPLEAGLINATAATEVHKLFTSDAQEMHINRMHVQAFGNRLNCCFVHNNFSVENLCIAYMYV
;
A
#
# COMPACT_ATOMS: atom_id res chain seq x y z
N MET A 1 -25.48 -5.59 -49.60
CA MET A 1 -24.21 -6.13 -50.17
C MET A 1 -23.41 -7.02 -49.21
N ILE A 2 -23.37 -6.77 -47.90
CA ILE A 2 -22.68 -7.66 -46.92
C ILE A 2 -23.48 -8.96 -46.63
N PHE A 3 -24.81 -8.88 -46.59
CA PHE A 3 -25.69 -10.06 -46.39
C PHE A 3 -25.55 -11.13 -47.48
N GLN A 4 -25.28 -10.73 -48.71
CA GLN A 4 -25.17 -11.63 -49.87
C GLN A 4 -23.81 -12.33 -49.96
N ARG A 5 -22.78 -11.82 -49.25
CA ARG A 5 -21.46 -12.47 -49.14
C ARG A 5 -21.38 -13.46 -47.97
N LEU A 6 -22.21 -13.29 -46.93
CA LEU A 6 -22.29 -14.21 -45.80
C LEU A 6 -23.00 -15.54 -46.18
N GLN A 7 -24.02 -15.49 -47.03
CA GLN A 7 -24.77 -16.67 -47.45
C GLN A 7 -23.92 -17.64 -48.31
N THR A 8 -22.99 -17.12 -49.12
CA THR A 8 -22.08 -17.94 -49.92
C THR A 8 -20.99 -18.61 -49.07
N PHE A 9 -20.57 -17.98 -47.98
CA PHE A 9 -19.54 -18.53 -47.08
C PHE A 9 -20.08 -19.72 -46.26
N PHE A 10 -21.32 -19.62 -45.75
CA PHE A 10 -21.94 -20.71 -44.99
C PHE A 10 -22.25 -21.95 -45.83
N THR A 11 -22.50 -21.79 -47.14
CA THR A 11 -22.76 -22.93 -48.04
C THR A 11 -21.48 -23.71 -48.41
N SER A 12 -20.32 -23.05 -48.36
CA SER A 12 -19.01 -23.66 -48.65
C SER A 12 -18.46 -24.49 -47.48
N VAL A 13 -18.66 -24.05 -46.23
CA VAL A 13 -18.13 -24.75 -45.04
C VAL A 13 -18.91 -26.04 -44.75
N PHE A 14 -20.20 -26.09 -45.08
CA PHE A 14 -21.03 -27.28 -44.88
C PHE A 14 -20.72 -28.44 -45.83
N HIS A 15 -19.99 -28.20 -46.94
CA HIS A 15 -19.65 -29.26 -47.90
C HIS A 15 -18.31 -29.95 -47.63
N HIS A 16 -17.52 -29.46 -46.67
CA HIS A 16 -16.18 -29.99 -46.39
C HIS A 16 -16.07 -30.86 -45.13
N TYR A 17 -17.12 -30.92 -44.31
CA TYR A 17 -17.19 -31.78 -43.13
C TYR A 17 -18.36 -32.75 -43.25
N ASN A 18 -18.20 -33.74 -44.13
CA ASN A 18 -19.04 -34.94 -44.12
C ASN A 18 -18.22 -36.16 -44.55
N LYS A 19 -17.20 -36.46 -43.75
CA LYS A 19 -16.67 -37.80 -43.56
C LYS A 19 -16.44 -37.97 -42.06
N ASP A 20 -16.88 -39.10 -41.55
CA ASP A 20 -16.80 -39.55 -40.16
C ASP A 20 -17.95 -39.05 -39.28
N GLY A 21 -19.01 -39.86 -39.26
CA GLY A 21 -20.28 -39.58 -38.61
C GLY A 21 -20.19 -39.53 -37.10
N HIS A 22 -20.52 -38.36 -36.54
CA HIS A 22 -21.08 -38.18 -35.20
C HIS A 22 -22.00 -36.95 -35.24
N THR A 23 -23.32 -37.18 -35.41
CA THR A 23 -24.30 -36.11 -35.67
C THR A 23 -25.45 -36.17 -34.66
N VAL A 24 -25.39 -35.38 -33.56
CA VAL A 24 -26.60 -35.02 -32.77
C VAL A 24 -26.62 -33.55 -32.29
N PHE A 25 -25.51 -32.82 -32.19
CA PHE A 25 -25.51 -31.54 -31.44
C PHE A 25 -25.75 -30.24 -32.24
N LEU A 26 -25.86 -30.28 -33.57
CA LEU A 26 -25.87 -29.05 -34.40
C LEU A 26 -27.23 -28.61 -34.94
N LYS A 27 -28.32 -29.35 -34.68
CA LYS A 27 -29.68 -28.90 -35.08
C LYS A 27 -30.33 -27.91 -34.10
N THR A 28 -29.86 -27.84 -32.85
CA THR A 28 -30.49 -27.01 -31.81
C THR A 28 -29.96 -25.57 -31.79
N ALA A 29 -28.72 -25.34 -32.23
CA ALA A 29 -28.10 -24.02 -32.19
C ALA A 29 -28.62 -23.05 -33.29
N ALA A 30 -29.11 -23.56 -34.41
CA ALA A 30 -29.61 -22.73 -35.51
C ALA A 30 -31.04 -22.19 -35.29
N LEU A 31 -31.85 -22.86 -34.45
CA LEU A 31 -33.23 -22.44 -34.16
C LEU A 31 -33.28 -21.25 -33.18
N VAL A 32 -32.37 -21.19 -32.20
CA VAL A 32 -32.34 -20.16 -31.16
C VAL A 32 -31.90 -18.79 -31.72
N CYS A 33 -31.01 -18.77 -32.71
CA CYS A 33 -30.57 -17.54 -33.36
C CYS A 33 -31.66 -16.91 -34.27
N PHE A 34 -32.64 -17.68 -34.74
CA PHE A 34 -33.70 -17.16 -35.62
C PHE A 34 -34.88 -16.54 -34.86
N GLU A 35 -35.13 -16.94 -33.60
CA GLU A 35 -36.13 -16.29 -32.73
C GLU A 35 -35.61 -15.00 -32.06
N ALA A 36 -34.33 -14.94 -31.69
CA ALA A 36 -33.74 -13.75 -31.07
C ALA A 36 -33.71 -12.53 -32.00
N LEU A 37 -33.67 -12.74 -33.33
CA LEU A 37 -33.71 -11.67 -34.33
C LEU A 37 -35.12 -11.19 -34.68
N LYS A 38 -36.20 -11.90 -34.29
CA LYS A 38 -37.58 -11.42 -34.41
C LYS A 38 -38.01 -10.53 -33.24
N LEU A 39 -37.41 -10.69 -32.06
CA LEU A 39 -37.77 -9.94 -30.86
C LEU A 39 -37.17 -8.52 -30.79
N ASN A 40 -36.14 -8.21 -31.58
CA ASN A 40 -35.54 -6.87 -31.64
C ASN A 40 -36.18 -5.93 -32.68
N GLY A 41 -37.20 -6.39 -33.42
CA GLY A 41 -37.87 -5.60 -34.46
C GLY A 41 -39.14 -4.83 -34.01
N VAL A 42 -39.59 -4.99 -32.76
CA VAL A 42 -40.86 -4.39 -32.29
C VAL A 42 -40.67 -3.72 -30.93
N LYS A 43 -40.04 -2.55 -30.92
CA LYS A 43 -40.18 -1.54 -29.83
C LYS A 43 -39.71 -0.17 -30.31
N ARG A 44 -40.47 0.39 -31.26
CA ARG A 44 -40.47 1.83 -31.60
C ARG A 44 -41.85 2.24 -32.11
N SER A 45 -42.83 2.25 -31.20
CA SER A 45 -43.96 3.18 -31.21
C SER A 45 -44.72 3.00 -29.89
N LEU A 46 -45.41 4.06 -29.46
CA LEU A 46 -46.24 4.18 -28.25
C LEU A 46 -45.49 4.67 -26.99
N CYS A 47 -45.20 5.97 -26.97
CA CYS A 47 -45.25 6.77 -25.74
C CYS A 47 -46.40 7.75 -25.88
N GLN A 48 -47.53 7.46 -25.23
CA GLN A 48 -48.55 8.42 -24.80
C GLN A 48 -49.59 7.66 -23.96
N GLY A 49 -49.79 8.08 -22.71
CA GLY A 49 -50.86 7.55 -21.84
C GLY A 49 -50.47 7.54 -20.36
N GLU A 50 -50.84 8.62 -19.65
CA GLU A 50 -50.96 8.66 -18.19
C GLU A 50 -52.02 7.65 -17.72
N TYR A 51 -51.78 6.89 -16.64
CA TYR A 51 -52.82 6.46 -15.70
C TYR A 51 -52.25 6.17 -14.31
N ASN A 52 -52.96 6.68 -13.31
CA ASN A 52 -52.71 6.62 -11.87
C ASN A 52 -53.19 5.31 -11.22
N CYS A 53 -52.47 4.91 -10.17
CA CYS A 53 -52.86 4.20 -8.93
C CYS A 53 -53.41 2.74 -8.97
N ASN A 54 -52.74 1.84 -8.21
CA ASN A 54 -53.27 1.30 -6.94
C ASN A 54 -52.14 0.72 -6.05
N PRO A 55 -52.09 0.98 -4.73
CA PRO A 55 -51.01 0.55 -3.84
C PRO A 55 -51.44 -0.62 -2.96
N SER A 56 -50.86 -1.81 -3.12
CA SER A 56 -50.92 -2.91 -2.12
C SER A 56 -50.04 -4.07 -2.55
N LEU A 57 -48.78 -4.10 -2.09
CA LEU A 57 -48.06 -5.31 -1.66
C LEU A 57 -46.69 -4.84 -1.15
N LYS A 58 -46.61 -4.51 0.15
CA LYS A 58 -45.32 -4.35 0.84
C LYS A 58 -44.80 -5.75 1.17
N ILE A 59 -43.95 -6.30 0.31
CA ILE A 59 -43.04 -7.37 0.69
C ILE A 59 -41.75 -6.69 1.14
N PHE A 60 -41.46 -6.80 2.43
CA PHE A 60 -40.18 -6.38 3.02
C PHE A 60 -39.07 -7.33 2.50
N PHE A 61 -38.43 -6.96 1.39
CA PHE A 61 -37.07 -7.41 1.13
C PHE A 61 -36.13 -6.36 1.73
N SER A 62 -35.54 -6.69 2.88
CA SER A 62 -34.35 -6.00 3.36
C SER A 62 -33.23 -6.26 2.34
N SER A 63 -32.99 -5.30 1.45
CA SER A 63 -31.83 -5.34 0.57
C SER A 63 -30.60 -5.04 1.41
N TYR A 64 -29.89 -6.09 1.85
CA TYR A 64 -28.49 -5.96 2.23
C TYR A 64 -27.71 -5.48 1.00
N ARG A 65 -27.49 -4.16 0.88
CA ARG A 65 -26.50 -3.63 -0.05
C ARG A 65 -25.14 -3.86 0.58
N MET A 66 -24.38 -4.79 0.00
CA MET A 66 -22.95 -4.94 0.30
C MET A 66 -22.24 -3.63 -0.04
N PRO A 67 -21.41 -3.07 0.86
CA PRO A 67 -20.54 -1.95 0.53
C PRO A 67 -19.71 -2.28 -0.72
N GLY A 68 -19.79 -1.46 -1.77
CA GLY A 68 -19.05 -1.66 -3.03
C GLY A 68 -19.88 -2.12 -4.24
N SER A 69 -21.15 -2.50 -4.07
CA SER A 69 -21.99 -2.93 -5.21
C SER A 69 -22.64 -1.75 -5.96
N LEU A 70 -22.38 -1.64 -7.27
CA LEU A 70 -23.08 -0.70 -8.17
C LEU A 70 -24.49 -1.25 -8.55
N PRO A 71 -25.51 -0.40 -8.75
CA PRO A 71 -26.84 -0.86 -9.17
C PRO A 71 -26.84 -1.47 -10.58
N ALA A 72 -27.64 -2.51 -10.79
CA ALA A 72 -27.73 -3.29 -12.03
C ALA A 72 -28.36 -2.55 -13.25
N SER A 73 -28.36 -1.22 -13.28
CA SER A 73 -28.94 -0.45 -14.38
C SER A 73 -28.19 0.86 -14.63
N CYS A 74 -27.00 0.78 -15.21
CA CYS A 74 -26.38 1.89 -15.92
C CYS A 74 -25.43 1.33 -16.98
N LEU A 75 -25.37 1.96 -18.15
CA LEU A 75 -24.34 1.74 -19.17
C LEU A 75 -22.98 1.58 -18.47
N ALA A 76 -22.23 0.52 -18.77
CA ALA A 76 -21.01 0.14 -18.05
C ALA A 76 -19.95 1.25 -18.08
N THR A 77 -20.06 2.20 -17.17
CA THR A 77 -19.04 3.21 -16.91
C THR A 77 -18.03 2.60 -15.98
N TRP A 78 -16.75 2.83 -16.27
CA TRP A 78 -15.64 2.37 -15.44
C TRP A 78 -15.87 2.86 -13.99
N PRO A 79 -15.60 2.02 -12.97
CA PRO A 79 -15.79 2.41 -11.57
C PRO A 79 -15.07 3.73 -11.29
N GLN A 80 -15.67 4.68 -10.57
CA GLN A 80 -15.01 5.97 -10.33
C GLN A 80 -13.97 5.87 -9.22
N ASP A 81 -12.93 6.71 -9.31
CA ASP A 81 -11.94 6.93 -8.25
C ASP A 81 -11.38 5.64 -7.64
N VAL A 82 -10.98 4.70 -8.50
CA VAL A 82 -10.35 3.45 -8.07
C VAL A 82 -9.01 3.76 -7.39
N GLY A 83 -8.81 3.23 -6.19
CA GLY A 83 -7.57 3.41 -5.45
C GLY A 83 -7.57 2.78 -4.06
N ILE A 84 -6.71 3.29 -3.19
CA ILE A 84 -6.48 2.74 -1.85
C ILE A 84 -7.58 3.24 -0.89
N ILE A 85 -8.37 2.30 -0.37
CA ILE A 85 -9.45 2.52 0.60
C ILE A 85 -8.93 2.43 2.03
N ALA A 86 -8.19 1.36 2.33
CA ALA A 86 -7.62 1.09 3.63
C ALA A 86 -6.17 0.60 3.45
N MET A 87 -5.33 0.87 4.45
CA MET A 87 -3.95 0.42 4.46
C MET A 87 -3.54 0.00 5.87
N GLU A 88 -2.85 -1.12 5.97
CA GLU A 88 -2.28 -1.64 7.20
C GLU A 88 -0.79 -1.92 7.01
N ILE A 89 0.01 -1.68 8.04
CA ILE A 89 1.44 -1.94 8.01
C ILE A 89 1.80 -2.89 9.16
N TYR A 90 2.73 -3.79 8.93
CA TYR A 90 3.37 -4.62 9.94
C TYR A 90 4.89 -4.48 9.84
N PHE A 91 5.55 -4.44 10.99
CA PHE A 91 6.99 -4.53 11.13
C PHE A 91 7.30 -5.34 12.39
N PRO A 92 8.43 -6.06 12.46
CA PRO A 92 8.79 -6.84 13.64
C PRO A 92 8.88 -6.00 14.91
N SER A 93 8.67 -6.64 16.05
CA SER A 93 8.66 -6.01 17.37
C SER A 93 10.05 -5.64 17.91
N GLN A 94 11.12 -5.93 17.17
CA GLN A 94 12.49 -5.70 17.58
C GLN A 94 13.31 -4.95 16.53
N TYR A 95 14.31 -4.20 17.00
CA TYR A 95 15.23 -3.47 16.14
C TYR A 95 16.64 -3.41 16.72
N VAL A 96 17.64 -3.24 15.85
CA VAL A 96 19.00 -2.84 16.24
C VAL A 96 19.17 -1.33 16.02
N ASP A 97 19.81 -0.66 16.97
CA ASP A 97 20.10 0.78 16.88
C ASP A 97 21.33 1.03 15.99
N GLN A 98 21.22 1.98 15.06
CA GLN A 98 22.26 2.23 14.07
C GLN A 98 23.51 2.86 14.67
N ALA A 99 23.38 3.68 15.73
CA ALA A 99 24.55 4.25 16.39
C ALA A 99 25.31 3.18 17.20
N GLU A 100 24.59 2.23 17.80
CA GLU A 100 25.22 1.07 18.43
C GLU A 100 25.87 0.15 17.39
N LEU A 101 25.23 -0.02 16.22
CA LEU A 101 25.79 -0.81 15.11
C LEU A 101 27.05 -0.16 14.50
N GLU A 102 27.11 1.18 14.43
CA GLU A 102 28.33 1.90 14.02
C GLU A 102 29.52 1.55 14.92
N GLN A 103 29.29 1.52 16.24
CA GLN A 103 30.32 1.16 17.22
C GLN A 103 30.73 -0.30 17.10
N PHE A 104 29.76 -1.20 16.95
CA PHE A 104 29.99 -2.63 16.81
C PHE A 104 30.78 -2.99 15.54
N ASP A 105 30.47 -2.35 14.42
CA ASP A 105 31.16 -2.55 13.14
C ASP A 105 32.52 -1.83 13.06
N GLY A 106 32.89 -1.03 14.07
CA GLY A 106 34.14 -0.28 14.10
C GLY A 106 34.22 0.83 13.05
N VAL A 107 33.08 1.42 12.67
CA VAL A 107 33.02 2.51 11.68
C VAL A 107 32.93 3.89 12.36
N SER A 108 33.20 4.96 11.60
CA SER A 108 33.08 6.33 12.12
C SER A 108 31.64 6.65 12.54
N ALA A 109 31.49 7.33 13.67
CA ALA A 109 30.21 7.88 14.12
C ALA A 109 29.57 8.72 13.02
N GLY A 110 28.27 8.53 12.77
CA GLY A 110 27.54 9.21 11.71
C GLY A 110 27.54 8.49 10.36
N LYS A 111 28.31 7.41 10.16
CA LYS A 111 28.34 6.70 8.87
C LYS A 111 26.96 6.17 8.47
N TYR A 112 26.21 5.61 9.41
CA TYR A 112 24.86 5.06 9.19
C TYR A 112 23.79 6.11 9.54
N THR A 113 23.94 6.77 10.67
CA THR A 113 22.94 7.72 11.18
C THR A 113 22.84 9.01 10.36
N VAL A 114 23.95 9.49 9.78
CA VAL A 114 23.99 10.69 8.92
C VAL A 114 24.23 10.33 7.46
N GLY A 115 25.19 9.43 7.20
CA GLY A 115 25.59 9.02 5.86
C GLY A 115 24.48 8.27 5.13
N LEU A 116 23.86 7.27 5.77
CA LEU A 116 22.67 6.60 5.25
C LEU A 116 21.37 7.29 5.68
N GLY A 117 21.41 8.01 6.80
CA GLY A 117 20.22 8.65 7.38
C GLY A 117 19.31 7.66 8.10
N GLN A 118 19.85 6.57 8.64
CA GLN A 118 19.09 5.49 9.29
C GLN A 118 19.29 5.54 10.80
N ALA A 119 18.22 5.45 11.59
CA ALA A 119 18.29 5.48 13.05
C ALA A 119 18.17 4.07 13.66
N ARG A 120 17.23 3.26 13.15
CA ARG A 120 16.93 1.93 13.68
C ARG A 120 16.63 0.98 12.52
N MET A 121 16.97 -0.29 12.67
CA MET A 121 16.72 -1.33 11.66
C MET A 121 15.92 -2.48 12.28
N GLY A 122 14.69 -2.68 11.82
CA GLY A 122 13.84 -3.78 12.25
C GLY A 122 14.27 -5.08 11.61
N PHE A 123 14.16 -6.19 12.34
CA PHE A 123 14.54 -7.50 11.82
C PHE A 123 13.68 -8.61 12.42
N CYS A 124 13.48 -9.67 11.64
CA CYS A 124 12.74 -10.86 12.04
C CYS A 124 13.64 -11.83 12.81
N SER A 125 13.09 -12.51 13.82
CA SER A 125 13.74 -13.73 14.34
C SER A 125 13.40 -14.94 13.46
N ASP A 126 13.78 -16.14 13.90
CA ASP A 126 13.41 -17.40 13.24
C ASP A 126 11.92 -17.76 13.39
N ARG A 127 11.16 -16.99 14.18
CA ARG A 127 9.70 -17.08 14.30
C ARG A 127 8.95 -16.41 13.15
N GLU A 128 9.59 -15.51 12.40
CA GLU A 128 8.93 -14.70 11.37
C GLU A 128 9.55 -14.96 9.98
N ASP A 129 8.72 -15.37 9.04
CA ASP A 129 9.01 -15.48 7.62
C ASP A 129 8.01 -14.67 6.77
N ILE A 130 8.23 -14.61 5.45
CA ILE A 130 7.37 -13.85 4.53
C ILE A 130 5.88 -14.20 4.65
N ASN A 131 5.55 -15.49 4.84
CA ASN A 131 4.15 -15.91 4.97
C ASN A 131 3.55 -15.35 6.26
N SER A 132 4.26 -15.45 7.37
CA SER A 132 3.79 -14.94 8.67
C SER A 132 3.63 -13.41 8.69
N LEU A 133 4.53 -12.67 8.02
CA LEU A 133 4.41 -11.21 7.85
C LEU A 133 3.12 -10.87 7.07
N CYS A 134 2.88 -11.57 5.96
CA CYS A 134 1.72 -11.38 5.10
C CYS A 134 0.39 -11.79 5.79
N LEU A 135 0.35 -12.94 6.46
CA LEU A 135 -0.80 -13.38 7.27
C LEU A 135 -1.14 -12.34 8.34
N THR A 136 -0.13 -11.83 9.04
CA THR A 136 -0.30 -10.81 10.08
C THR A 136 -0.92 -9.54 9.55
N VAL A 137 -0.34 -8.94 8.49
CA VAL A 137 -0.82 -7.66 8.00
C VAL A 137 -2.20 -7.76 7.36
N VAL A 138 -2.51 -8.89 6.69
CA VAL A 138 -3.84 -9.14 6.11
C VAL A 138 -4.88 -9.28 7.20
N GLN A 139 -4.67 -10.15 8.19
CA GLN A 139 -5.67 -10.33 9.24
C GLN A 139 -5.90 -9.05 10.05
N LYS A 140 -4.84 -8.29 10.36
CA LYS A 140 -4.98 -6.99 11.04
C LYS A 140 -5.77 -5.98 10.21
N LEU A 141 -5.57 -5.92 8.89
CA LEU A 141 -6.36 -5.06 8.01
C LEU A 141 -7.84 -5.45 8.03
N MET A 142 -8.15 -6.74 7.91
CA MET A 142 -9.52 -7.24 7.88
C MET A 142 -10.25 -6.97 9.20
N GLU A 143 -9.61 -7.26 10.34
CA GLU A 143 -10.16 -7.03 11.68
C GLU A 143 -10.39 -5.54 11.96
N ARG A 144 -9.37 -4.69 11.70
CA ARG A 144 -9.45 -3.26 11.97
C ARG A 144 -10.54 -2.56 11.17
N ASN A 145 -10.79 -3.03 9.94
CA ASN A 145 -11.81 -2.46 9.05
C ASN A 145 -13.14 -3.22 9.11
N CYS A 146 -13.27 -4.22 9.99
CA CYS A 146 -14.48 -5.04 10.14
C CYS A 146 -14.96 -5.65 8.79
N LEU A 147 -14.03 -6.15 7.99
CA LEU A 147 -14.32 -6.67 6.64
C LEU A 147 -14.63 -8.17 6.70
N SER A 148 -15.65 -8.59 5.96
CA SER A 148 -15.85 -10.02 5.66
C SER A 148 -14.80 -10.48 4.64
N TYR A 149 -14.25 -11.68 4.84
CA TYR A 149 -13.41 -12.34 3.84
C TYR A 149 -14.14 -12.58 2.51
N ASP A 150 -15.48 -12.66 2.49
CA ASP A 150 -16.30 -12.74 1.26
C ASP A 150 -16.24 -11.47 0.40
N SER A 151 -15.85 -10.34 0.99
CA SER A 151 -15.80 -9.05 0.29
C SER A 151 -14.59 -8.87 -0.62
N VAL A 152 -13.68 -9.85 -0.68
CA VAL A 152 -12.46 -9.81 -1.49
C VAL A 152 -12.60 -10.74 -2.69
N GLY A 153 -12.44 -10.22 -3.90
CA GLY A 153 -12.49 -10.97 -5.16
C GLY A 153 -11.12 -11.12 -5.84
N ARG A 154 -10.11 -10.36 -5.39
CA ARG A 154 -8.72 -10.51 -5.82
C ARG A 154 -7.78 -10.35 -4.63
N LEU A 155 -6.75 -11.19 -4.56
CA LEU A 155 -5.65 -11.09 -3.61
C LEU A 155 -4.33 -11.34 -4.35
N GLU A 156 -3.40 -10.38 -4.29
CA GLU A 156 -2.10 -10.50 -4.95
C GLU A 156 -0.95 -10.04 -4.05
N VAL A 157 0.15 -10.80 -4.06
CA VAL A 157 1.34 -10.54 -3.23
C VAL A 157 2.50 -10.08 -4.09
N GLY A 158 3.10 -8.94 -3.73
CA GLY A 158 4.40 -8.52 -4.21
C GLY A 158 5.48 -8.87 -3.20
N THR A 159 6.48 -9.65 -3.59
CA THR A 159 7.61 -9.99 -2.71
C THR A 159 8.84 -10.37 -3.54
N GLU A 160 10.02 -10.16 -2.98
CA GLU A 160 11.29 -10.73 -3.45
C GLU A 160 11.95 -11.67 -2.42
N THR A 161 11.20 -12.04 -1.38
CA THR A 161 11.59 -12.98 -0.32
C THR A 161 11.02 -14.36 -0.63
N ILE A 162 11.77 -15.15 -1.38
CA ILE A 162 11.31 -16.43 -1.94
C ILE A 162 11.69 -17.58 -1.00
N ILE A 163 10.69 -18.30 -0.50
CA ILE A 163 10.87 -19.52 0.32
C ILE A 163 10.34 -20.80 -0.35
N ASP A 164 9.62 -20.66 -1.46
CA ASP A 164 9.20 -21.75 -2.35
C ASP A 164 9.22 -21.23 -3.79
N LYS A 165 9.73 -22.03 -4.73
CA LYS A 165 9.93 -21.63 -6.13
C LYS A 165 8.69 -21.83 -7.00
N SER A 166 7.64 -22.45 -6.47
CA SER A 166 6.41 -22.76 -7.19
C SER A 166 5.17 -22.35 -6.41
N LYS A 167 5.12 -22.61 -5.10
CA LYS A 167 3.96 -22.28 -4.27
C LYS A 167 4.03 -20.81 -3.84
N SER A 168 3.02 -20.05 -4.25
CA SER A 168 2.92 -18.63 -3.94
C SER A 168 2.52 -18.37 -2.48
N VAL A 169 3.00 -17.26 -1.91
CA VAL A 169 2.57 -16.70 -0.62
C VAL A 169 1.06 -16.48 -0.62
N LYS A 170 0.48 -16.02 -1.75
CA LYS A 170 -0.98 -15.89 -1.90
C LYS A 170 -1.73 -17.16 -1.48
N THR A 171 -1.27 -18.33 -1.89
CA THR A 171 -1.95 -19.59 -1.53
C THR A 171 -1.82 -19.96 -0.06
N VAL A 172 -0.84 -19.41 0.66
CA VAL A 172 -0.72 -19.55 2.12
C VAL A 172 -1.73 -18.64 2.82
N ILE A 173 -1.90 -17.40 2.33
CA ILE A 173 -2.87 -16.44 2.86
C ILE A 173 -4.31 -16.94 2.72
N MET A 174 -4.61 -17.77 1.71
CA MET A 174 -5.94 -18.37 1.52
C MET A 174 -6.45 -19.14 2.75
N GLN A 175 -5.57 -19.59 3.66
CA GLN A 175 -5.99 -20.17 4.95
C GLN A 175 -6.88 -19.22 5.77
N LEU A 176 -6.69 -17.90 5.67
CA LEU A 176 -7.55 -16.92 6.34
C LEU A 176 -8.97 -16.85 5.74
N PHE A 177 -9.16 -17.36 4.52
CA PHE A 177 -10.43 -17.32 3.79
C PHE A 177 -11.20 -18.65 3.90
N GLU A 178 -10.57 -19.73 4.37
CA GLU A 178 -11.14 -21.09 4.38
C GLU A 178 -12.47 -21.15 5.15
N ASP A 179 -12.53 -20.57 6.36
CA ASP A 179 -13.72 -20.59 7.21
C ASP A 179 -14.92 -19.83 6.60
N SER A 180 -14.66 -18.81 5.77
CA SER A 180 -15.71 -18.09 5.03
C SER A 180 -16.26 -18.88 3.84
N GLY A 181 -15.50 -19.87 3.35
CA GLY A 181 -15.79 -20.57 2.09
C GLY A 181 -15.48 -19.75 0.83
N ASN A 182 -14.94 -18.53 0.96
CA ASN A 182 -14.56 -17.71 -0.20
C ASN A 182 -13.25 -18.19 -0.84
N THR A 183 -13.36 -19.10 -1.80
CA THR A 183 -12.21 -19.62 -2.57
C THR A 183 -12.07 -19.01 -3.96
N ASP A 184 -13.09 -18.31 -4.45
CA ASP A 184 -13.09 -17.64 -5.75
C ASP A 184 -12.44 -16.25 -5.62
N VAL A 185 -11.11 -16.25 -5.51
CA VAL A 185 -10.29 -15.05 -5.31
C VAL A 185 -9.12 -15.07 -6.29
N GLU A 186 -9.14 -14.19 -7.30
CA GLU A 186 -8.10 -14.10 -8.33
C GLU A 186 -6.77 -13.56 -7.77
N GLY A 187 -5.67 -13.70 -8.50
CA GLY A 187 -4.34 -13.21 -8.13
C GLY A 187 -3.43 -14.29 -7.52
N ILE A 188 -2.12 -14.03 -7.58
CA ILE A 188 -1.03 -14.91 -7.15
C ILE A 188 0.12 -14.06 -6.58
N ASP A 189 1.37 -14.44 -6.80
CA ASP A 189 2.53 -13.61 -6.46
C ASP A 189 3.09 -12.95 -7.74
N THR A 190 3.69 -11.77 -7.60
CA THR A 190 4.40 -11.05 -8.65
C THR A 190 5.73 -10.50 -8.13
N THR A 191 6.80 -10.69 -8.90
CA THR A 191 8.17 -10.43 -8.42
C THR A 191 9.02 -9.73 -9.48
N ASN A 192 9.59 -8.59 -9.08
CA ASN A 192 10.81 -8.02 -9.66
C ASN A 192 11.46 -7.14 -8.59
N ALA A 193 12.33 -7.73 -7.76
CA ALA A 193 12.94 -7.03 -6.62
C ALA A 193 11.89 -6.20 -5.84
N CYS A 194 12.27 -5.00 -5.39
CA CYS A 194 11.41 -4.09 -4.63
C CYS A 194 10.20 -3.52 -5.41
N TYR A 195 10.03 -3.85 -6.70
CA TYR A 195 8.93 -3.37 -7.53
C TYR A 195 7.66 -4.24 -7.43
N GLY A 196 7.76 -5.48 -6.93
CA GLY A 196 6.65 -6.45 -6.90
C GLY A 196 5.34 -5.92 -6.30
N GLY A 197 5.41 -5.18 -5.18
CA GLY A 197 4.23 -4.59 -4.56
C GLY A 197 3.49 -3.59 -5.47
N THR A 198 4.23 -2.82 -6.29
CA THR A 198 3.67 -1.89 -7.27
C THR A 198 3.09 -2.59 -8.49
N ALA A 199 3.70 -3.70 -8.92
CA ALA A 199 3.09 -4.56 -9.94
C ALA A 199 1.73 -5.10 -9.47
N ALA A 200 1.69 -5.64 -8.24
CA ALA A 200 0.45 -6.15 -7.64
C ALA A 200 -0.63 -5.07 -7.51
N LEU A 201 -0.23 -3.87 -7.08
CA LEU A 201 -1.13 -2.72 -6.98
C LEU A 201 -1.70 -2.31 -8.34
N PHE A 202 -0.88 -2.25 -9.38
CA PHE A 202 -1.38 -1.93 -10.72
C PHE A 202 -2.28 -3.03 -11.28
N ASN A 203 -1.97 -4.30 -11.04
CA ASN A 203 -2.80 -5.42 -11.44
C ASN A 203 -4.17 -5.37 -10.75
N ALA A 204 -4.22 -5.03 -9.46
CA ALA A 204 -5.46 -4.84 -8.72
C ALA A 204 -6.31 -3.68 -9.27
N VAL A 205 -5.71 -2.51 -9.50
CA VAL A 205 -6.42 -1.36 -10.09
C VAL A 205 -6.96 -1.71 -11.48
N ASN A 206 -6.15 -2.35 -12.32
CA ASN A 206 -6.56 -2.76 -13.65
C ASN A 206 -7.69 -3.80 -13.60
N TRP A 207 -7.66 -4.73 -12.64
CA TRP A 207 -8.73 -5.73 -12.43
C TRP A 207 -10.04 -5.07 -12.02
N VAL A 208 -10.03 -4.13 -11.06
CA VAL A 208 -11.22 -3.36 -10.66
C VAL A 208 -11.80 -2.59 -11.85
N GLU A 209 -10.95 -2.06 -12.72
CA GLU A 209 -11.36 -1.32 -13.93
C GLU A 209 -11.75 -2.23 -15.12
N SER A 210 -11.63 -3.56 -14.99
CA SER A 210 -11.85 -4.51 -16.08
C SER A 210 -13.30 -5.01 -16.17
N SER A 211 -13.63 -5.67 -17.29
CA SER A 211 -14.88 -6.41 -17.44
C SER A 211 -15.00 -7.64 -16.53
N SER A 212 -13.89 -8.09 -15.93
CA SER A 212 -13.84 -9.23 -15.00
C SER A 212 -14.09 -8.81 -13.56
N TRP A 213 -14.25 -7.52 -13.27
CA TRP A 213 -14.56 -7.05 -11.94
C TRP A 213 -15.96 -7.53 -11.52
N ASP A 214 -16.05 -8.13 -10.35
CA ASP A 214 -17.26 -8.74 -9.80
C ASP A 214 -17.92 -7.89 -8.70
N GLY A 215 -17.43 -6.66 -8.50
CA GLY A 215 -17.92 -5.74 -7.46
C GLY A 215 -17.23 -5.86 -6.11
N ARG A 216 -16.37 -6.88 -5.89
CA ARG A 216 -15.62 -7.07 -4.64
C ARG A 216 -14.33 -6.26 -4.62
N TYR A 217 -13.72 -6.15 -3.44
CA TYR A 217 -12.43 -5.49 -3.26
C TYR A 217 -11.28 -6.32 -3.83
N ALA A 218 -10.21 -5.64 -4.22
CA ALA A 218 -8.91 -6.27 -4.41
C ALA A 218 -8.03 -6.00 -3.18
N LEU A 219 -7.31 -7.00 -2.71
CA LEU A 219 -6.38 -6.92 -1.60
C LEU A 219 -4.95 -7.09 -2.13
N VAL A 220 -4.12 -6.08 -1.92
CA VAL A 220 -2.71 -6.09 -2.34
C VAL A 220 -1.85 -6.23 -1.10
N VAL A 221 -0.90 -7.15 -1.12
CA VAL A 221 0.05 -7.36 -0.02
C VAL A 221 1.47 -7.19 -0.56
N ALA A 222 2.26 -6.32 0.06
CA ALA A 222 3.69 -6.22 -0.21
C ALA A 222 4.44 -6.61 1.06
N GLY A 223 5.37 -7.55 1.01
CA GLY A 223 6.08 -8.01 2.20
C GLY A 223 7.46 -8.54 1.87
N ASP A 224 8.43 -8.30 2.76
CA ASP A 224 9.80 -8.76 2.57
C ASP A 224 10.62 -8.78 3.87
N ILE A 225 11.70 -9.56 3.82
CA ILE A 225 12.77 -9.59 4.82
C ILE A 225 14.08 -9.26 4.08
N ALA A 226 14.56 -8.02 4.24
CA ALA A 226 15.77 -7.52 3.61
C ALA A 226 16.99 -7.78 4.49
N VAL A 227 17.73 -8.84 4.15
CA VAL A 227 18.96 -9.25 4.84
C VAL A 227 20.14 -9.25 3.88
N TYR A 228 21.31 -8.90 4.43
CA TYR A 228 22.57 -8.81 3.67
C TYR A 228 23.71 -9.47 4.44
N ALA A 229 24.66 -10.01 3.69
CA ALA A 229 25.92 -10.52 4.21
C ALA A 229 26.68 -9.45 5.02
N THR A 230 27.65 -9.87 5.83
CA THR A 230 28.52 -8.95 6.58
C THR A 230 29.19 -7.97 5.63
N GLY A 231 29.06 -6.67 5.88
CA GLY A 231 29.62 -5.63 5.04
C GLY A 231 28.79 -4.35 5.04
N SER A 232 29.12 -3.44 4.12
CA SER A 232 28.53 -2.09 4.05
C SER A 232 27.04 -2.05 3.72
N ALA A 233 26.47 -3.13 3.19
CA ALA A 233 25.05 -3.23 2.86
C ALA A 233 24.19 -3.68 4.07
N ARG A 234 24.75 -4.39 5.05
CA ARG A 234 24.02 -4.88 6.23
C ARG A 234 23.23 -3.79 6.96
N PRO A 235 23.75 -2.58 7.21
CA PRO A 235 23.01 -1.50 7.87
C PRO A 235 21.82 -0.95 7.06
N THR A 236 21.62 -1.40 5.82
CA THR A 236 20.50 -1.01 4.95
C THR A 236 19.39 -2.05 4.89
N GLY A 237 19.47 -3.12 5.69
CA GLY A 237 18.40 -4.12 5.82
C GLY A 237 17.13 -3.56 6.47
N GLY A 238 16.19 -4.46 6.73
CA GLY A 238 14.89 -4.16 7.33
C GLY A 238 13.89 -5.28 7.08
N ALA A 239 12.71 -5.20 7.67
CA ALA A 239 11.64 -6.16 7.43
C ALA A 239 10.27 -5.55 7.69
N GLY A 240 9.26 -6.01 6.95
CA GLY A 240 7.89 -5.60 7.16
C GLY A 240 6.96 -6.05 6.04
N ALA A 241 5.68 -5.75 6.22
CA ALA A 241 4.65 -5.96 5.21
C ALA A 241 3.61 -4.84 5.25
N VAL A 242 2.98 -4.56 4.11
CA VAL A 242 1.88 -3.60 3.96
C VAL A 242 0.76 -4.29 3.19
N ALA A 243 -0.47 -4.23 3.73
CA ALA A 243 -1.68 -4.62 3.02
C ALA A 243 -2.46 -3.36 2.62
N MET A 244 -2.99 -3.34 1.40
CA MET A 244 -3.79 -2.25 0.85
C MET A 244 -5.08 -2.80 0.26
N LEU A 245 -6.22 -2.28 0.71
CA LEU A 245 -7.53 -2.58 0.15
C LEU A 245 -7.82 -1.62 -0.99
N ILE A 246 -8.11 -2.17 -2.17
CA ILE A 246 -8.32 -1.44 -3.41
C ILE A 246 -9.78 -1.56 -3.86
N GLY A 247 -10.38 -0.44 -4.23
CA GLY A 247 -11.75 -0.40 -4.74
C GLY A 247 -12.15 0.99 -5.26
N PRO A 248 -13.41 1.15 -5.70
CA PRO A 248 -13.93 2.42 -6.18
C PRO A 248 -14.16 3.44 -5.05
N ASN A 249 -14.27 4.72 -5.42
CA ASN A 249 -14.54 5.83 -4.51
C ASN A 249 -13.51 5.94 -3.37
N ALA A 250 -12.25 5.67 -3.69
CA ALA A 250 -11.17 5.62 -2.72
C ALA A 250 -10.75 7.03 -2.25
N PRO A 251 -10.38 7.20 -0.96
CA PRO A 251 -9.78 8.44 -0.47
C PRO A 251 -8.45 8.75 -1.14
N LEU A 252 -7.71 7.73 -1.61
CA LEU A 252 -6.49 7.89 -2.40
C LEU A 252 -6.69 7.26 -3.79
N ALA A 253 -7.29 8.02 -4.71
CA ALA A 253 -7.61 7.56 -6.06
C ALA A 253 -6.40 7.66 -7.00
N PHE A 254 -6.27 6.74 -7.96
CA PHE A 254 -5.20 6.82 -8.96
C PHE A 254 -5.44 7.97 -9.95
N ASP A 255 -4.39 8.74 -10.25
CA ASP A 255 -4.38 9.63 -11.41
C ASP A 255 -4.35 8.77 -12.69
N ARG A 256 -5.54 8.50 -13.26
CA ARG A 256 -5.69 7.67 -14.45
C ARG A 256 -4.80 8.11 -15.61
N GLY A 257 -4.09 7.13 -16.19
CA GLY A 257 -3.18 7.37 -17.31
C GLY A 257 -1.82 7.98 -16.95
N LEU A 258 -1.57 8.35 -15.69
CA LEU A 258 -0.32 8.98 -15.26
C LEU A 258 0.67 7.99 -14.61
N ARG A 259 1.06 6.96 -15.37
CA ARG A 259 2.13 6.01 -15.00
C ARG A 259 3.36 6.24 -15.88
N GLY A 260 4.43 6.82 -15.35
CA GLY A 260 5.72 6.95 -16.03
C GLY A 260 6.63 5.77 -15.71
N THR A 261 6.65 4.77 -16.60
CA THR A 261 7.36 3.49 -16.37
C THR A 261 8.68 3.43 -17.16
N HIS A 262 9.71 2.86 -16.55
CA HIS A 262 10.96 2.50 -17.20
C HIS A 262 11.39 1.09 -16.77
N MET A 263 11.76 0.25 -17.72
CA MET A 263 12.28 -1.09 -17.48
C MET A 263 13.51 -1.29 -18.36
N GLN A 264 14.56 -1.89 -17.81
CA GLN A 264 15.81 -2.08 -18.51
C GLN A 264 16.55 -3.28 -17.92
N HIS A 265 17.25 -4.05 -18.73
CA HIS A 265 18.11 -5.11 -18.22
C HIS A 265 19.36 -4.53 -17.53
N ALA A 266 19.58 -4.90 -16.25
CA ALA A 266 20.72 -4.51 -15.45
C ALA A 266 21.08 -5.59 -14.41
N TYR A 267 22.34 -5.61 -13.97
CA TYR A 267 22.86 -6.48 -12.91
C TYR A 267 23.34 -5.64 -11.71
N ASP A 268 22.52 -4.69 -11.29
CA ASP A 268 22.83 -3.77 -10.20
C ASP A 268 22.62 -4.42 -8.82
N PHE A 269 21.51 -5.15 -8.66
CA PHE A 269 21.22 -6.01 -7.51
C PHE A 269 20.38 -7.20 -7.99
N TYR A 270 20.77 -8.42 -7.61
CA TYR A 270 20.09 -9.65 -8.00
C TYR A 270 20.43 -10.81 -7.06
N LYS A 271 19.58 -11.85 -7.01
CA LYS A 271 19.76 -13.04 -6.14
C LYS A 271 19.95 -14.31 -6.99
N PRO A 272 21.15 -14.54 -7.55
CA PRO A 272 21.40 -15.69 -8.42
C PRO A 272 21.66 -16.99 -7.63
N ASP A 273 22.12 -16.86 -6.38
CA ASP A 273 22.41 -17.99 -5.51
C ASP A 273 21.14 -18.43 -4.77
N MET A 274 20.61 -19.58 -5.15
CA MET A 274 19.38 -20.13 -4.57
C MET A 274 19.60 -20.75 -3.18
N VAL A 275 20.86 -20.88 -2.74
CA VAL A 275 21.23 -21.41 -1.42
C VAL A 275 21.45 -20.28 -0.41
N SER A 276 21.48 -19.03 -0.84
CA SER A 276 21.67 -17.88 0.05
C SER A 276 20.48 -16.92 -0.03
N GLU A 277 20.08 -16.34 1.09
CA GLU A 277 19.15 -15.21 1.09
C GLU A 277 19.83 -13.91 0.63
N TYR A 278 21.16 -13.87 0.68
CA TYR A 278 21.90 -12.64 0.43
C TYR A 278 22.00 -12.34 -1.08
N PRO A 279 21.76 -11.07 -1.47
CA PRO A 279 21.87 -10.65 -2.85
C PRO A 279 23.32 -10.42 -3.28
N MET A 280 23.57 -10.54 -4.57
CA MET A 280 24.72 -9.94 -5.24
C MET A 280 24.40 -8.48 -5.52
N VAL A 281 25.27 -7.56 -5.08
CA VAL A 281 25.01 -6.12 -5.15
C VAL A 281 26.24 -5.38 -5.67
N ASP A 282 26.09 -4.67 -6.78
CA ASP A 282 26.98 -3.58 -7.17
C ASP A 282 26.37 -2.27 -6.67
N GLY A 283 26.84 -1.81 -5.51
CA GLY A 283 26.27 -0.65 -4.83
C GLY A 283 26.40 0.66 -5.62
N LYS A 284 27.45 0.82 -6.44
CA LYS A 284 27.60 2.00 -7.28
C LYS A 284 26.60 1.92 -8.44
N LEU A 285 26.58 0.80 -9.16
CA LEU A 285 25.64 0.60 -10.26
C LEU A 285 24.18 0.70 -9.81
N SER A 286 23.84 0.20 -8.62
CA SER A 286 22.49 0.31 -8.03
C SER A 286 22.03 1.75 -7.87
N ILE A 287 22.91 2.65 -7.43
CA ILE A 287 22.58 4.09 -7.29
C ILE A 287 22.38 4.72 -8.67
N GLU A 288 23.23 4.38 -9.64
CA GLU A 288 23.13 4.87 -11.02
C GLU A 288 21.82 4.41 -11.69
N CYS A 289 21.50 3.12 -11.59
CA CYS A 289 20.27 2.55 -12.11
C CYS A 289 19.03 3.15 -11.43
N TYR A 290 19.06 3.38 -10.13
CA TYR A 290 17.96 4.04 -9.41
C TYR A 290 17.73 5.47 -9.93
N LEU A 291 18.77 6.30 -10.02
CA LEU A 291 18.66 7.70 -10.43
C LEU A 291 18.33 7.85 -11.92
N SER A 292 18.91 7.03 -12.78
CA SER A 292 18.57 7.01 -14.21
C SER A 292 17.12 6.56 -14.45
N ALA A 293 16.63 5.58 -13.68
CA ALA A 293 15.24 5.18 -13.71
C ALA A 293 14.31 6.30 -13.24
N LEU A 294 14.70 7.04 -12.20
CA LEU A 294 13.95 8.19 -11.71
C LEU A 294 13.84 9.29 -12.78
N ASP A 295 14.94 9.66 -13.42
CA ASP A 295 14.94 10.64 -14.52
C ASP A 295 13.98 10.24 -15.63
N ARG A 296 14.07 8.98 -16.08
CA ARG A 296 13.22 8.48 -17.16
C ARG A 296 11.75 8.40 -16.77
N CYS A 297 11.45 7.88 -15.59
CA CYS A 297 10.08 7.78 -15.09
C CYS A 297 9.44 9.16 -14.93
N TYR A 298 10.20 10.13 -14.40
CA TYR A 298 9.75 11.51 -14.25
C TYR A 298 9.49 12.18 -15.59
N ALA A 299 10.39 12.04 -16.57
CA ALA A 299 10.19 12.56 -17.91
C ALA A 299 8.92 11.98 -18.59
N VAL A 300 8.70 10.67 -18.49
CA VAL A 300 7.50 10.03 -19.05
C VAL A 300 6.23 10.51 -18.34
N TYR A 301 6.26 10.62 -17.00
CA TYR A 301 5.14 11.14 -16.22
C TYR A 301 4.78 12.58 -16.63
N ARG A 302 5.78 13.46 -16.71
CA ARG A 302 5.63 14.86 -17.14
C ARG A 302 5.00 14.98 -18.53
N ASN A 303 5.45 14.16 -19.47
CA ASN A 303 4.88 14.13 -20.82
C ASN A 303 3.41 13.71 -20.80
N LYS A 304 3.06 12.71 -20.00
CA LYS A 304 1.68 12.19 -19.89
C LYS A 304 0.74 13.22 -19.26
N ILE A 305 1.14 13.87 -18.18
CA ILE A 305 0.30 14.88 -17.53
C ILE A 305 0.20 16.16 -18.36
N HIS A 306 1.27 16.57 -19.04
CA HIS A 306 1.21 17.69 -19.97
C HIS A 306 0.22 17.42 -21.12
N ALA A 307 0.24 16.22 -21.70
CA ALA A 307 -0.73 15.83 -22.73
C ALA A 307 -2.18 15.79 -22.20
N GLN A 308 -2.39 15.44 -20.92
CA GLN A 308 -3.72 15.54 -20.30
C GLN A 308 -4.16 17.00 -20.16
N TRP A 309 -3.32 17.85 -19.57
CA TRP A 309 -3.61 19.28 -19.40
C TRP A 309 -3.84 20.02 -20.72
N GLN A 310 -3.07 19.71 -21.77
CA GLN A 310 -3.30 20.26 -23.10
C GLN A 310 -4.70 19.90 -23.65
N ARG A 311 -5.17 18.66 -23.44
CA ARG A 311 -6.53 18.27 -23.85
C ARG A 311 -7.62 18.98 -23.04
N GLU A 312 -7.30 19.39 -21.82
CA GLU A 312 -8.17 20.18 -20.94
C GLU A 312 -8.05 21.70 -21.19
N GLY A 313 -7.22 22.13 -22.15
CA GLY A 313 -7.00 23.54 -22.46
C GLY A 313 -6.13 24.29 -21.44
N LEU A 314 -5.40 23.57 -20.59
CA LEU A 314 -4.51 24.13 -19.57
C LEU A 314 -3.08 24.23 -20.10
N GLU A 315 -2.59 25.45 -20.32
CA GLU A 315 -1.19 25.71 -20.65
C GLU A 315 -0.32 25.75 -19.37
N LYS A 316 -0.09 24.57 -18.79
CA LYS A 316 0.70 24.41 -17.57
C LYS A 316 1.88 23.46 -17.78
N ARG A 317 3.01 23.77 -17.13
CA ARG A 317 4.19 22.91 -17.06
C ARG A 317 4.23 22.19 -15.73
N PHE A 318 4.50 20.89 -15.78
CA PHE A 318 4.65 20.09 -14.57
C PHE A 318 6.03 20.32 -13.93
N SER A 319 6.03 20.48 -12.61
CA SER A 319 7.21 20.54 -11.74
C SER A 319 6.93 19.91 -10.37
N LEU A 320 7.93 19.82 -9.50
CA LEU A 320 7.79 19.39 -8.11
C LEU A 320 6.76 20.18 -7.30
N GLU A 321 6.43 21.41 -7.70
CA GLU A 321 5.38 22.20 -7.03
C GLU A 321 3.97 21.62 -7.22
N ASP A 322 3.76 20.82 -8.28
CA ASP A 322 2.49 20.18 -8.59
C ASP A 322 2.19 18.93 -7.77
N PHE A 323 3.18 18.47 -6.98
CA PHE A 323 3.00 17.46 -5.96
C PHE A 323 2.80 18.12 -4.60
N GLY A 324 1.74 17.75 -3.87
CA GLY A 324 1.60 18.07 -2.46
C GLY A 324 2.63 17.33 -1.62
N TYR A 325 2.77 16.03 -1.91
CA TYR A 325 3.78 15.14 -1.34
C TYR A 325 4.40 14.28 -2.42
N ILE A 326 5.63 13.82 -2.19
CA ILE A 326 6.26 12.82 -3.05
C ILE A 326 6.98 11.79 -2.19
N VAL A 327 6.63 10.53 -2.40
CA VAL A 327 7.18 9.37 -1.70
C VAL A 327 7.98 8.51 -2.68
N PHE A 328 9.01 7.86 -2.15
CA PHE A 328 9.95 7.08 -2.93
C PHE A 328 10.10 5.69 -2.31
N HIS A 329 10.47 4.70 -3.12
CA HIS A 329 11.14 3.52 -2.59
C HIS A 329 12.37 4.00 -1.81
N SER A 330 12.50 3.57 -0.55
CA SER A 330 13.54 4.06 0.35
C SER A 330 14.45 2.92 0.81
N PRO A 331 15.53 2.61 0.05
CA PRO A 331 16.60 1.73 0.53
C PRO A 331 17.27 2.30 1.79
N TYR A 332 17.44 3.62 1.82
CA TYR A 332 17.91 4.40 2.97
C TYR A 332 17.59 5.88 2.74
N CYS A 333 17.40 6.63 3.82
CA CYS A 333 16.87 8.00 3.76
C CYS A 333 17.74 8.97 2.94
N LYS A 334 19.07 8.82 2.94
CA LYS A 334 19.96 9.70 2.17
C LYS A 334 19.70 9.61 0.66
N LEU A 335 19.42 8.42 0.12
CA LEU A 335 19.12 8.27 -1.30
C LEU A 335 17.82 8.99 -1.66
N VAL A 336 16.81 8.97 -0.79
CA VAL A 336 15.56 9.70 -1.01
C VAL A 336 15.79 11.21 -1.03
N GLN A 337 16.62 11.74 -0.13
CA GLN A 337 17.01 13.16 -0.14
C GLN A 337 17.69 13.53 -1.47
N LYS A 338 18.62 12.70 -1.95
CA LYS A 338 19.27 12.88 -3.26
C LYS A 338 18.27 12.75 -4.43
N SER A 339 17.27 11.90 -4.30
CA SER A 339 16.24 11.67 -5.33
C SER A 339 15.38 12.91 -5.54
N LEU A 340 14.95 13.59 -4.48
CA LEU A 340 14.21 14.84 -4.63
C LEU A 340 15.09 15.94 -5.25
N ALA A 341 16.33 16.06 -4.79
CA ALA A 341 17.31 16.98 -5.39
C ALA A 341 17.50 16.68 -6.89
N ARG A 342 17.51 15.40 -7.28
CA ARG A 342 17.59 14.97 -8.68
C ARG A 342 16.37 15.38 -9.50
N LEU A 343 15.16 15.29 -8.95
CA LEU A 343 13.97 15.80 -9.61
C LEU A 343 14.00 17.32 -9.78
N MET A 344 14.56 18.04 -8.80
CA MET A 344 14.77 19.49 -8.92
C MET A 344 15.77 19.85 -10.01
N LEU A 345 16.84 19.06 -10.19
CA LEU A 345 17.73 19.17 -11.35
C LEU A 345 16.98 18.96 -12.66
N ASN A 346 16.12 17.95 -12.74
CA ASN A 346 15.29 17.74 -13.93
C ASN A 346 14.38 18.95 -14.21
N ASP A 347 13.72 19.51 -13.19
CA ASP A 347 12.89 20.70 -13.36
C ASP A 347 13.72 21.90 -13.83
N PHE A 348 14.90 22.12 -13.24
CA PHE A 348 15.84 23.18 -13.63
C PHE A 348 16.26 23.05 -15.10
N LEU A 349 16.71 21.87 -15.52
CA LEU A 349 17.18 21.62 -16.88
C LEU A 349 16.05 21.73 -17.91
N ASN A 350 14.84 21.29 -17.57
CA ASN A 350 13.67 21.36 -18.44
C ASN A 350 12.99 22.74 -18.46
N HIS A 351 13.33 23.63 -17.54
CA HIS A 351 12.82 25.00 -17.58
C HIS A 351 13.58 25.79 -18.65
N PRO A 352 12.93 26.49 -19.60
CA PRO A 352 13.64 27.20 -20.67
C PRO A 352 14.49 28.35 -20.13
N ASN A 353 13.92 29.16 -19.22
CA ASN A 353 14.56 30.33 -18.61
C ASN A 353 14.37 30.31 -17.09
N PRO A 354 15.01 29.40 -16.33
CA PRO A 354 14.88 29.36 -14.87
C PRO A 354 15.41 30.66 -14.25
N ASN A 355 14.74 31.18 -13.22
CA ASN A 355 15.25 32.34 -12.48
C ASN A 355 16.35 31.88 -11.53
N THR A 356 17.58 32.23 -11.86
CA THR A 356 18.80 31.87 -11.12
C THR A 356 19.33 33.01 -10.24
N GLU A 357 18.72 34.18 -10.32
CA GLU A 357 19.05 35.30 -9.43
C GLU A 357 18.30 35.16 -8.10
N THR A 358 17.03 34.76 -8.15
CA THR A 358 16.13 34.66 -7.00
C THR A 358 15.24 33.41 -7.08
N GLY A 359 14.72 32.96 -5.93
CA GLY A 359 13.84 31.79 -5.86
C GLY A 359 14.60 30.46 -5.73
N CYS A 360 13.94 29.36 -6.11
CA CYS A 360 14.43 28.00 -5.83
C CYS A 360 15.69 27.61 -6.61
N PHE A 361 15.95 28.22 -7.77
CA PHE A 361 17.15 27.93 -8.58
C PHE A 361 18.29 28.95 -8.40
N SER A 362 18.21 29.78 -7.35
CA SER A 362 19.21 30.83 -7.09
C SER A 362 20.63 30.24 -6.96
N GLY A 363 21.57 30.75 -7.76
CA GLY A 363 22.98 30.34 -7.76
C GLY A 363 23.28 29.01 -8.47
N LEU A 364 22.37 28.52 -9.32
CA LEU A 364 22.55 27.25 -10.07
C LEU A 364 22.96 27.44 -11.53
N ASP A 365 23.30 28.66 -11.97
CA ASP A 365 23.67 28.99 -13.37
C ASP A 365 24.78 28.09 -13.93
N ALA A 366 25.77 27.79 -13.08
CA ALA A 366 26.92 26.97 -13.45
C ALA A 366 26.55 25.56 -13.93
N PHE A 367 25.34 25.09 -13.60
CA PHE A 367 24.86 23.76 -13.93
C PHE A 367 23.90 23.74 -15.15
N ARG A 368 23.72 24.85 -15.88
CA ARG A 368 22.73 24.93 -16.96
C ARG A 368 22.95 23.94 -18.11
N GLU A 369 24.22 23.68 -18.42
CA GLU A 369 24.66 22.87 -19.57
C GLU A 369 25.05 21.44 -19.19
N VAL A 370 24.83 21.03 -17.93
CA VAL A 370 25.16 19.65 -17.52
C VAL A 370 24.19 18.66 -18.13
N LYS A 371 24.70 17.48 -18.51
CA LYS A 371 23.85 16.37 -18.94
C LYS A 371 23.44 15.52 -17.73
N PRO A 372 22.16 15.18 -17.57
CA PRO A 372 21.71 14.31 -16.48
C PRO A 372 22.55 13.02 -16.40
N GLU A 373 22.80 12.34 -17.51
CA GLU A 373 23.52 11.07 -17.54
C GLU A 373 24.99 11.14 -17.10
N GLU A 374 25.60 12.33 -17.11
CA GLU A 374 26.99 12.55 -16.69
C GLU A 374 27.09 12.96 -15.20
N THR A 375 25.98 13.15 -14.50
CA THR A 375 25.94 13.79 -13.17
C THR A 375 25.48 12.89 -12.02
N TYR A 376 25.29 11.58 -12.23
CA TYR A 376 24.81 10.66 -11.18
C TYR A 376 25.71 10.60 -9.94
N PHE A 377 27.01 10.87 -10.10
CA PHE A 377 28.00 10.90 -9.02
C PHE A 377 28.78 12.22 -8.95
N ASP A 378 28.29 13.26 -9.64
CA ASP A 378 28.90 14.59 -9.57
C ASP A 378 28.55 15.22 -8.21
N ARG A 379 29.59 15.43 -7.38
CA ARG A 379 29.42 15.90 -6.01
C ARG A 379 29.05 17.38 -5.94
N ASP A 380 29.42 18.18 -6.93
CA ASP A 380 29.10 19.60 -6.97
C ASP A 380 27.64 19.80 -7.35
N VAL A 381 27.16 19.06 -8.34
CA VAL A 381 25.73 19.00 -8.69
C VAL A 381 24.91 18.46 -7.51
N GLU A 382 25.31 17.32 -6.93
CA GLU A 382 24.61 16.75 -5.77
C GLU A 382 24.49 17.77 -4.63
N LYS A 383 25.60 18.39 -4.24
CA LYS A 383 25.62 19.35 -3.12
C LYS A 383 24.79 20.59 -3.41
N ALA A 384 24.87 21.13 -4.62
CA ALA A 384 24.11 22.32 -5.00
C ALA A 384 22.61 22.06 -4.98
N PHE A 385 22.15 20.97 -5.59
CA PHE A 385 20.73 20.64 -5.66
C PHE A 385 20.18 20.10 -4.35
N MET A 386 20.96 19.42 -3.51
CA MET A 386 20.54 19.07 -2.15
C MET A 386 20.31 20.32 -1.30
N LYS A 387 21.18 21.33 -1.42
CA LYS A 387 20.99 22.61 -0.74
C LYS A 387 19.74 23.34 -1.28
N ALA A 388 19.61 23.46 -2.60
CA ALA A 388 18.50 24.16 -3.22
C ALA A 388 17.12 23.49 -2.94
N SER A 389 17.09 22.16 -2.83
CA SER A 389 15.86 21.40 -2.57
C SER A 389 15.52 21.21 -1.09
N THR A 390 16.27 21.80 -0.15
CA THR A 390 16.09 21.54 1.29
C THR A 390 14.66 21.86 1.76
N ASP A 391 14.14 23.04 1.42
CA ASP A 391 12.77 23.43 1.83
C ASP A 391 11.69 22.55 1.18
N LEU A 392 11.90 22.15 -0.07
CA LEU A 392 11.00 21.21 -0.76
C LEU A 392 11.03 19.83 -0.11
N PHE A 393 12.21 19.37 0.30
CA PHE A 393 12.39 18.10 0.98
C PHE A 393 11.66 18.08 2.32
N GLU A 394 11.84 19.12 3.14
CA GLU A 394 11.15 19.24 4.42
C GLU A 394 9.62 19.25 4.26
N LYS A 395 9.10 19.96 3.26
CA LYS A 395 7.66 20.09 3.04
C LYS A 395 7.01 18.86 2.39
N LYS A 396 7.65 18.27 1.38
CA LYS A 396 7.00 17.30 0.47
C LYS A 396 7.45 15.86 0.68
N THR A 397 8.60 15.61 1.32
CA THR A 397 9.20 14.26 1.37
C THR A 397 9.64 13.82 2.76
N LYS A 398 10.10 14.71 3.63
CA LYS A 398 10.69 14.35 4.93
C LYS A 398 9.75 13.52 5.81
N SER A 399 8.47 13.91 5.89
CA SER A 399 7.47 13.17 6.66
C SER A 399 7.31 11.73 6.16
N SER A 400 7.50 11.46 4.87
CA SER A 400 7.44 10.09 4.33
C SER A 400 8.52 9.16 4.87
N LEU A 401 9.59 9.68 5.48
CA LEU A 401 10.74 8.87 5.89
C LEU A 401 10.66 8.29 7.31
N LEU A 402 9.56 8.51 8.04
CA LEU A 402 9.41 8.02 9.43
C LEU A 402 9.69 6.51 9.54
N VAL A 403 8.95 5.69 8.79
CA VAL A 403 9.13 4.22 8.84
C VAL A 403 10.50 3.83 8.29
N SER A 404 10.97 4.40 7.17
CA SER A 404 12.27 4.02 6.60
C SER A 404 13.44 4.30 7.54
N ASN A 405 13.45 5.47 8.20
CA ASN A 405 14.47 5.86 9.16
C ASN A 405 14.45 4.98 10.42
N GLN A 406 13.26 4.56 10.85
CA GLN A 406 13.04 3.81 12.09
C GLN A 406 13.01 2.29 11.91
N ASN A 407 12.86 1.78 10.68
CA ASN A 407 12.69 0.35 10.43
C ASN A 407 13.63 -0.23 9.37
N GLY A 408 14.30 0.60 8.57
CA GLY A 408 15.17 0.11 7.51
C GLY A 408 14.48 -0.05 6.15
N ASN A 409 15.16 -0.71 5.24
CA ASN A 409 14.61 -1.07 3.93
C ASN A 409 13.70 -2.28 4.08
N MET A 410 12.43 -2.12 3.74
CA MET A 410 11.49 -3.24 3.72
C MET A 410 11.30 -3.82 2.30
N TYR A 411 12.17 -3.54 1.33
CA TYR A 411 12.00 -3.91 -0.10
C TYR A 411 10.64 -3.48 -0.68
N THR A 412 9.78 -4.42 -1.11
CA THR A 412 8.52 -4.11 -1.82
C THR A 412 7.57 -3.22 -1.02
N PRO A 413 7.37 -3.39 0.30
CA PRO A 413 6.58 -2.47 1.11
C PRO A 413 7.26 -1.13 1.40
N SER A 414 8.53 -0.90 1.05
CA SER A 414 9.26 0.32 1.47
C SER A 414 8.58 1.62 1.00
N VAL A 415 8.14 1.70 -0.27
CA VAL A 415 7.43 2.88 -0.77
C VAL A 415 6.06 3.08 -0.11
N TYR A 416 5.39 1.98 0.26
CA TYR A 416 4.09 2.01 0.93
C TYR A 416 4.21 2.32 2.42
N GLY A 417 5.31 1.92 3.06
CA GLY A 417 5.69 2.41 4.39
C GLY A 417 5.99 3.91 4.39
N CYS A 418 6.54 4.43 3.29
CA CYS A 418 6.71 5.88 3.11
C CYS A 418 5.37 6.60 2.93
N LEU A 419 4.44 6.01 2.16
CA LEU A 419 3.05 6.51 2.04
C LEU A 419 2.34 6.50 3.40
N ALA A 420 2.44 5.41 4.16
CA ALA A 420 1.88 5.28 5.51
C ALA A 420 2.44 6.35 6.46
N SER A 421 3.74 6.66 6.33
CA SER A 421 4.40 7.69 7.13
C SER A 421 3.83 9.09 6.85
N VAL A 422 3.52 9.43 5.60
CA VAL A 422 2.86 10.71 5.26
C VAL A 422 1.48 10.78 5.90
N ILE A 423 0.67 9.72 5.71
CA ILE A 423 -0.71 9.65 6.22
C ILE A 423 -0.76 9.76 7.74
N ALA A 424 0.14 9.06 8.44
CA ALA A 424 0.22 9.05 9.90
C ALA A 424 0.61 10.41 10.52
N GLN A 425 1.22 11.32 9.74
CA GLN A 425 1.74 12.60 10.24
C GLN A 425 0.96 13.81 9.74
N CYS A 426 -0.10 13.60 8.96
CA CYS A 426 -0.93 14.67 8.43
C CYS A 426 -2.38 14.52 8.90
N THR A 427 -3.04 15.64 9.12
CA THR A 427 -4.50 15.68 9.31
C THR A 427 -5.23 15.44 7.98
N PRO A 428 -6.49 14.97 7.99
CA PRO A 428 -7.30 14.85 6.77
C PRO A 428 -7.37 16.16 5.97
N GLN A 429 -7.46 17.30 6.67
CA GLN A 429 -7.51 18.65 6.08
C GLN A 429 -6.24 18.99 5.31
N GLN A 430 -5.06 18.60 5.82
CA GLN A 430 -3.78 18.86 5.15
C GLN A 430 -3.62 18.00 3.89
N LEU A 431 -4.16 16.77 3.89
CA LEU A 431 -4.08 15.85 2.77
C LEU A 431 -5.15 16.13 1.70
N ALA A 432 -6.31 16.68 2.07
CA ALA A 432 -7.45 16.86 1.17
C ALA A 432 -7.05 17.55 -0.15
N GLY A 433 -7.42 16.94 -1.28
CA GLY A 433 -7.14 17.48 -2.61
C GLY A 433 -5.68 17.45 -3.06
N GLN A 434 -4.75 16.98 -2.22
CA GLN A 434 -3.34 16.91 -2.59
C GLN A 434 -3.09 15.84 -3.65
N ARG A 435 -2.03 16.05 -4.44
CA ARG A 435 -1.47 15.01 -5.31
C ARG A 435 -0.23 14.43 -4.64
N ILE A 436 -0.21 13.12 -4.45
CA ILE A 436 0.93 12.38 -3.92
C ILE A 436 1.65 11.70 -5.08
N GLY A 437 2.88 12.14 -5.39
CA GLY A 437 3.76 11.44 -6.33
C GLY A 437 4.35 10.19 -5.67
N VAL A 438 4.43 9.08 -6.40
CA VAL A 438 4.93 7.81 -5.88
C VAL A 438 5.95 7.24 -6.87
N PHE A 439 7.22 7.19 -6.48
CA PHE A 439 8.27 6.53 -7.26
C PHE A 439 8.59 5.16 -6.67
N SER A 440 8.23 4.10 -7.40
CA SER A 440 8.61 2.73 -7.06
C SER A 440 9.75 2.27 -7.95
N TYR A 441 10.73 1.60 -7.35
CA TYR A 441 11.90 1.05 -8.03
C TYR A 441 12.16 -0.36 -7.52
N GLY A 442 12.62 -1.26 -8.41
CA GLY A 442 13.21 -2.54 -8.06
C GLY A 442 14.30 -2.88 -9.06
N SER A 443 15.46 -3.29 -8.57
CA SER A 443 16.65 -3.64 -9.35
C SER A 443 16.42 -4.74 -10.39
N GLY A 444 17.32 -4.83 -11.37
CA GLY A 444 17.19 -5.71 -12.53
C GLY A 444 16.87 -5.06 -13.89
N PHE A 445 16.26 -3.87 -14.04
CA PHE A 445 15.40 -3.13 -13.12
C PHE A 445 14.04 -2.80 -13.76
N ALA A 446 13.05 -2.58 -12.90
CA ALA A 446 11.73 -2.07 -13.22
C ALA A 446 11.38 -0.89 -12.29
N ALA A 447 10.85 0.19 -12.85
CA ALA A 447 10.50 1.38 -12.10
C ALA A 447 9.26 2.07 -12.67
N THR A 448 8.48 2.71 -11.80
CA THR A 448 7.36 3.57 -12.20
C THR A 448 7.22 4.76 -11.25
N LEU A 449 7.13 5.96 -11.81
CA LEU A 449 6.59 7.14 -11.14
C LEU A 449 5.11 7.29 -11.51
N TYR A 450 4.23 7.25 -10.51
CA TYR A 450 2.79 7.47 -10.67
C TYR A 450 2.29 8.47 -9.63
N SER A 451 0.99 8.74 -9.60
CA SER A 451 0.43 9.60 -8.58
C SER A 451 -0.97 9.20 -8.12
N LEU A 452 -1.26 9.59 -6.89
CA LEU A 452 -2.55 9.45 -6.22
C LEU A 452 -3.14 10.83 -6.00
N ARG A 453 -4.43 11.00 -6.25
CA ARG A 453 -5.22 12.17 -5.85
C ARG A 453 -5.96 11.85 -4.56
N VAL A 454 -5.74 12.68 -3.55
CA VAL A 454 -6.49 12.61 -2.30
C VAL A 454 -7.87 13.23 -2.51
N THR A 455 -8.91 12.57 -2.01
CA THR A 455 -10.27 13.13 -2.01
C THR A 455 -10.34 14.50 -1.35
N GLN A 456 -11.31 15.32 -1.75
CA GLN A 456 -11.61 16.58 -1.07
C GLN A 456 -12.39 16.36 0.24
N ASP A 457 -13.06 15.21 0.38
CA ASP A 457 -13.88 14.90 1.55
C ASP A 457 -13.01 14.50 2.75
N HIS A 458 -12.81 15.45 3.64
CA HIS A 458 -12.06 15.33 4.89
C HIS A 458 -12.96 15.51 6.11
N THR A 459 -14.27 15.32 5.94
CA THR A 459 -15.22 15.38 7.06
C THR A 459 -15.01 14.23 8.04
N PRO A 460 -15.41 14.37 9.32
CA PRO A 460 -15.37 13.26 10.27
C PRO A 460 -16.09 12.02 9.71
N ASP A 461 -15.51 10.84 9.93
CA ASP A 461 -15.97 9.55 9.42
C ASP A 461 -15.89 9.34 7.90
N SER A 462 -15.33 10.31 7.15
CA SER A 462 -15.05 10.12 5.72
C SER A 462 -14.01 9.01 5.49
N GLY A 463 -13.91 8.54 4.25
CA GLY A 463 -12.89 7.54 3.90
C GLY A 463 -11.46 8.02 4.20
N LEU A 464 -11.20 9.32 4.04
CA LEU A 464 -9.88 9.90 4.34
C LEU A 464 -9.64 10.00 5.84
N ASP A 465 -10.65 10.41 6.62
CA ASP A 465 -10.55 10.48 8.08
C ASP A 465 -10.29 9.11 8.70
N LYS A 466 -10.97 8.07 8.22
CA LYS A 466 -10.73 6.68 8.64
C LYS A 466 -9.34 6.19 8.31
N LEU A 467 -8.86 6.46 7.08
CA LEU A 467 -7.51 6.06 6.64
C LEU A 467 -6.40 6.77 7.44
N VAL A 468 -6.58 8.05 7.74
CA VAL A 468 -5.64 8.80 8.60
C VAL A 468 -5.67 8.26 10.03
N SER A 469 -6.87 8.08 10.59
CA SER A 469 -7.06 7.58 11.95
C SER A 469 -6.44 6.19 12.14
N SER A 470 -6.56 5.30 11.16
CA SER A 470 -6.01 3.92 11.24
C SER A 470 -4.49 3.85 11.30
N LEU A 471 -3.78 4.94 10.94
CA LEU A 471 -2.31 5.01 10.93
C LEU A 471 -1.77 6.03 11.95
N SER A 472 -2.62 6.68 12.71
CA SER A 472 -2.23 7.72 13.68
C SER A 472 -1.32 7.20 14.81
N ASP A 473 -1.41 5.91 15.14
CA ASP A 473 -0.61 5.23 16.16
C ASP A 473 0.78 4.76 15.65
N LEU A 474 1.11 5.00 14.38
CA LEU A 474 2.30 4.44 13.71
C LEU A 474 3.61 4.75 14.45
N LYS A 475 3.78 5.99 14.93
CA LYS A 475 4.96 6.38 15.70
C LYS A 475 5.03 5.67 17.05
N VAL A 476 3.90 5.59 17.75
CA VAL A 476 3.80 4.89 19.04
C VAL A 476 4.15 3.42 18.87
N ARG A 477 3.64 2.77 17.81
CA ARG A 477 3.98 1.38 17.47
C ARG A 477 5.48 1.20 17.20
N LEU A 478 6.11 2.11 16.45
CA LEU A 478 7.55 2.06 16.19
C LEU A 478 8.39 2.21 17.47
N ASP A 479 7.97 3.08 18.38
CA ASP A 479 8.65 3.34 19.66
C ASP A 479 8.39 2.26 20.72
N SER A 480 7.31 1.48 20.58
CA SER A 480 7.01 0.34 21.46
C SER A 480 7.91 -0.89 21.25
N ARG A 481 8.70 -0.91 20.17
CA ARG A 481 9.58 -2.03 19.83
C ARG A 481 10.74 -2.18 20.82
N ARG A 482 11.22 -3.41 20.94
CA ARG A 482 12.37 -3.76 21.77
C ARG A 482 13.69 -3.49 21.04
N LYS A 483 14.55 -2.68 21.65
CA LYS A 483 15.95 -2.54 21.21
C LYS A 483 16.73 -3.82 21.52
N VAL A 484 17.47 -4.33 20.53
CA VAL A 484 18.36 -5.49 20.64
C VAL A 484 19.79 -5.04 20.35
N SER A 485 20.76 -5.55 21.12
CA SER A 485 22.18 -5.23 20.93
C SER A 485 22.70 -5.75 19.58
N PRO A 486 23.69 -5.08 18.95
CA PRO A 486 24.31 -5.55 17.71
C PRO A 486 24.87 -6.98 17.74
N ALA A 487 25.35 -7.46 18.91
CA ALA A 487 25.82 -8.83 19.08
C ALA A 487 24.69 -9.85 18.89
N ASN A 488 23.60 -9.73 19.67
CA ASN A 488 22.42 -10.58 19.53
C ASN A 488 21.76 -10.48 18.15
N PHE A 489 21.77 -9.28 17.54
CA PHE A 489 21.31 -9.11 16.15
C PHE A 489 22.16 -9.93 15.16
N THR A 490 23.49 -9.91 15.32
CA THR A 490 24.40 -10.68 14.46
C THR A 490 24.24 -12.19 14.68
N GLU A 491 24.03 -12.64 15.93
CA GLU A 491 23.71 -14.04 16.23
C GLU A 491 22.38 -14.46 15.60
N ASN A 492 21.38 -13.59 15.60
CA ASN A 492 20.09 -13.86 14.97
C ASN A 492 20.22 -14.01 13.45
N LEU A 493 21.00 -13.14 12.79
CA LEU A 493 21.28 -13.29 11.36
C LEU A 493 22.01 -14.59 11.05
N LYS A 494 22.96 -14.99 11.90
CA LYS A 494 23.67 -16.25 11.76
C LYS A 494 22.74 -17.45 11.91
N LEU A 495 21.85 -17.44 12.91
CA LEU A 495 20.81 -18.46 13.07
C LEU A 495 19.92 -18.54 11.83
N ARG A 496 19.53 -17.40 11.26
CA ARG A 496 18.73 -17.34 10.03
C ARG A 496 19.45 -17.98 8.85
N GLU A 497 20.74 -17.67 8.66
CA GLU A 497 21.58 -18.27 7.61
C GLU A 497 21.69 -19.79 7.78
N GLU A 498 21.84 -20.28 9.01
CA GLU A 498 21.93 -21.71 9.32
C GLU A 498 20.57 -22.44 9.15
N THR A 499 19.45 -21.75 9.31
CA THR A 499 18.11 -22.37 9.38
C THR A 499 17.25 -22.17 8.13
N HIS A 500 17.60 -21.23 7.24
CA HIS A 500 16.75 -20.84 6.10
C HIS A 500 16.35 -22.03 5.19
N HIS A 501 17.24 -23.00 4.99
CA HIS A 501 17.00 -24.20 4.16
C HIS A 501 16.68 -25.48 4.95
N LEU A 502 16.58 -25.41 6.28
CA LEU A 502 16.39 -26.62 7.08
C LEU A 502 14.95 -27.12 7.00
N ALA A 503 14.80 -28.41 6.71
CA ALA A 503 13.60 -29.19 7.02
C ALA A 503 13.68 -29.74 8.46
N SER A 504 12.56 -30.18 9.02
CA SER A 504 12.48 -30.71 10.39
C SER A 504 13.00 -29.74 11.47
N TYR A 505 12.65 -28.46 11.35
CA TYR A 505 13.07 -27.40 12.25
C TYR A 505 11.92 -26.86 13.09
N ILE A 506 12.18 -26.59 14.37
CA ILE A 506 11.26 -25.88 15.28
C ILE A 506 11.94 -24.57 15.66
N PRO A 507 11.37 -23.41 15.28
CA PRO A 507 11.91 -22.11 15.67
C PRO A 507 12.07 -21.97 17.19
N GLN A 508 13.18 -21.34 17.58
CA GLN A 508 13.62 -21.20 18.97
C GLN A 508 13.30 -19.82 19.56
N GLY A 509 13.05 -18.80 18.72
CA GLY A 509 12.69 -17.46 19.18
C GLY A 509 11.48 -17.46 20.11
N SER A 510 11.44 -16.50 21.03
CA SER A 510 10.32 -16.34 21.96
C SER A 510 9.07 -15.81 21.22
N VAL A 511 7.93 -16.46 21.47
CA VAL A 511 6.62 -15.98 20.96
C VAL A 511 6.16 -14.75 21.75
N GLU A 512 6.56 -14.62 23.02
CA GLU A 512 6.22 -13.47 23.86
C GLU A 512 6.88 -12.17 23.42
N ASP A 513 7.93 -12.27 22.61
CA ASP A 513 8.61 -11.10 22.04
C ASP A 513 7.82 -10.48 20.89
N LEU A 514 6.88 -11.22 20.28
CA LEU A 514 6.10 -10.76 19.15
C LEU A 514 4.96 -9.82 19.59
N PHE A 515 4.54 -8.93 18.70
CA PHE A 515 3.35 -8.13 18.96
C PHE A 515 2.09 -9.01 19.09
N PRO A 516 1.10 -8.59 19.90
CA PRO A 516 -0.20 -9.26 19.93
C PRO A 516 -0.85 -9.37 18.55
N GLY A 517 -1.43 -10.54 18.28
CA GLY A 517 -2.05 -10.86 16.99
C GLY A 517 -1.10 -11.19 15.85
N THR A 518 0.22 -11.23 16.09
CA THR A 518 1.23 -11.63 15.09
C THR A 518 1.15 -13.13 14.78
N TRP A 519 1.11 -13.48 13.50
CA TRP A 519 1.36 -14.85 13.04
C TRP A 519 2.83 -15.18 13.10
N TYR A 520 3.16 -16.42 13.44
CA TYR A 520 4.52 -16.90 13.54
C TYR A 520 4.65 -18.36 13.10
N LEU A 521 5.86 -18.72 12.66
CA LEU A 521 6.24 -20.07 12.28
C LEU A 521 6.35 -20.96 13.53
N THR A 522 5.58 -22.04 13.57
CA THR A 522 5.61 -23.02 14.66
C THR A 522 6.57 -24.16 14.36
N ARG A 523 6.61 -24.59 13.09
CA ARG A 523 7.37 -25.77 12.64
C ARG A 523 7.57 -25.77 11.12
N VAL A 524 8.71 -26.30 10.70
CA VAL A 524 8.96 -26.82 9.35
C VAL A 524 9.16 -28.32 9.45
N ASP A 525 8.37 -29.13 8.76
CA ASP A 525 8.50 -30.59 8.82
C ASP A 525 9.57 -31.16 7.86
N ASP A 526 9.68 -32.50 7.79
CA ASP A 526 10.63 -33.23 6.94
C ASP A 526 10.37 -33.04 5.43
N LYS A 527 9.21 -32.50 5.07
CA LYS A 527 8.78 -32.23 3.70
C LYS A 527 8.65 -30.74 3.41
N TYR A 528 9.32 -29.90 4.20
CA TYR A 528 9.33 -28.44 4.06
C TYR A 528 7.96 -27.77 4.22
N ARG A 529 6.95 -28.49 4.73
CA ARG A 529 5.64 -27.90 5.01
C ARG A 529 5.77 -27.03 6.25
N ARG A 530 5.28 -25.80 6.14
CA ARG A 530 5.36 -24.78 7.18
C ARG A 530 4.02 -24.68 7.90
N GLU A 531 4.05 -24.74 9.21
CA GLU A 531 2.89 -24.56 10.08
C GLU A 531 2.98 -23.21 10.78
N TYR A 532 1.84 -22.55 10.93
CA TYR A 532 1.75 -21.22 11.52
C TYR A 532 0.72 -21.20 12.65
N ALA A 533 0.96 -20.35 13.64
CA ALA A 533 0.00 -20.02 14.67
C ALA A 533 -0.04 -18.51 14.87
N ARG A 534 -1.10 -18.01 15.50
CA ARG A 534 -1.26 -16.60 15.82
C ARG A 534 -1.06 -16.38 17.31
N ARG A 535 -0.19 -15.44 17.67
CA ARG A 535 -0.07 -14.99 19.07
C ARG A 535 -1.41 -14.41 19.50
N PRO A 536 -1.96 -14.80 20.67
CA PRO A 536 -3.17 -14.21 21.19
C PRO A 536 -3.11 -12.68 21.25
N MET A 537 -4.27 -12.05 21.16
CA MET A 537 -4.41 -10.67 21.58
C MET A 537 -4.21 -10.63 23.10
N ASP A 538 -3.63 -9.56 23.63
CA ASP A 538 -3.58 -9.39 25.08
C ASP A 538 -5.03 -9.13 25.55
N ASP A 539 -5.68 -10.14 26.12
CA ASP A 539 -6.94 -9.95 26.85
C ASP A 539 -6.63 -8.99 28.03
N ASP A 540 -7.31 -7.84 28.09
CA ASP A 540 -7.16 -6.74 29.08
C ASP A 540 -6.21 -5.56 28.76
N LEU A 541 -6.39 -4.92 27.60
CA LEU A 541 -6.23 -3.47 27.49
C LEU A 541 -7.50 -2.87 26.87
N PRO A 542 -8.17 -1.88 27.51
CA PRO A 542 -9.34 -1.24 26.93
C PRO A 542 -8.99 -0.65 25.56
N LEU A 543 -9.80 -0.97 24.55
CA LEU A 543 -9.93 -0.21 23.31
C LEU A 543 -10.50 1.19 23.62
N GLU A 544 -9.75 2.02 24.34
CA GLU A 544 -10.00 3.46 24.47
C GLU A 544 -8.80 4.23 23.89
N ALA A 545 -8.67 4.12 22.57
CA ALA A 545 -8.04 5.15 21.75
C ALA A 545 -9.05 5.60 20.67
N GLY A 546 -10.25 5.93 21.12
CA GLY A 546 -11.28 6.59 20.35
C GLY A 546 -11.98 7.58 21.28
N LEU A 547 -12.03 8.85 20.89
CA LEU A 547 -12.65 9.99 21.58
C LEU A 547 -11.88 10.55 22.81
N ILE A 548 -10.74 11.21 22.57
CA ILE A 548 -10.42 12.37 23.41
C ILE A 548 -11.21 13.55 22.84
N ASN A 549 -12.25 13.93 23.57
CA ASN A 549 -13.11 15.07 23.31
C ASN A 549 -12.28 16.34 23.01
N ALA A 550 -12.71 17.03 21.97
CA ALA A 550 -12.32 18.37 21.60
C ALA A 550 -12.72 19.40 22.68
N THR A 551 -11.96 19.48 23.77
CA THR A 551 -12.07 20.57 24.76
C THR A 551 -10.74 20.99 25.40
N ALA A 552 -9.61 20.38 25.04
CA ALA A 552 -8.30 20.73 25.61
C ALA A 552 -7.37 21.49 24.65
N ALA A 553 -7.88 21.99 23.52
CA ALA A 553 -7.09 22.69 22.50
C ALA A 553 -7.15 24.23 22.61
N THR A 554 -7.67 24.79 23.71
CA THR A 554 -7.83 26.26 23.85
C THR A 554 -6.92 26.91 24.90
N GLU A 555 -6.05 26.17 25.60
CA GLU A 555 -5.19 26.75 26.65
C GLU A 555 -3.67 26.73 26.39
N VAL A 556 -3.20 26.28 25.22
CA VAL A 556 -1.75 26.27 24.90
C VAL A 556 -1.35 27.36 23.89
N HIS A 557 -2.18 28.39 23.71
CA HIS A 557 -1.89 29.51 22.79
C HIS A 557 -2.01 30.90 23.43
N LYS A 558 -1.50 31.05 24.67
CA LYS A 558 -1.38 32.35 25.35
C LYS A 558 -0.11 32.54 26.20
N LEU A 559 1.00 31.90 25.83
CA LEU A 559 2.27 32.05 26.56
C LEU A 559 3.45 32.42 25.67
N PHE A 560 3.28 33.33 24.71
CA PHE A 560 4.36 34.13 24.14
C PHE A 560 3.80 35.42 23.57
N THR A 561 3.74 36.50 24.36
CA THR A 561 3.87 37.91 23.95
C THR A 561 3.74 38.83 25.18
N SER A 562 4.88 39.41 25.54
CA SER A 562 5.15 40.78 26.04
C SER A 562 4.11 41.58 26.86
N ASP A 563 4.65 42.11 27.97
CA ASP A 563 4.48 43.45 28.55
C ASP A 563 3.47 43.73 29.68
N ALA A 564 4.08 44.00 30.85
CA ALA A 564 3.84 45.11 31.79
C ALA A 564 2.40 45.59 32.06
N GLN A 565 1.93 45.43 33.29
CA GLN A 565 1.62 46.53 34.23
C GLN A 565 1.11 46.02 35.59
N GLU A 566 1.42 46.78 36.63
CA GLU A 566 1.08 46.60 38.04
C GLU A 566 -0.44 46.59 38.33
N MET A 567 -0.89 45.78 39.31
CA MET A 567 -1.56 46.24 40.55
C MET A 567 -2.22 45.09 41.33
N HIS A 568 -1.65 44.81 42.50
CA HIS A 568 -2.32 44.68 43.81
C HIS A 568 -3.86 44.45 43.89
N ILE A 569 -4.30 43.32 44.50
CA ILE A 569 -5.03 43.24 45.80
C ILE A 569 -5.78 41.89 46.02
N ASN A 570 -5.46 41.27 47.17
CA ASN A 570 -6.21 40.42 48.12
C ASN A 570 -7.15 39.25 47.71
N ARG A 571 -6.75 38.07 48.22
CA ARG A 571 -7.45 37.17 49.18
C ARG A 571 -8.99 37.23 49.23
N MET A 572 -9.62 36.05 49.09
CA MET A 572 -10.28 35.36 50.22
C MET A 572 -10.73 33.92 49.88
N HIS A 573 -10.54 33.06 50.89
CA HIS A 573 -11.06 31.70 51.07
C HIS A 573 -12.60 31.60 51.02
N VAL A 574 -13.13 30.41 50.66
CA VAL A 574 -14.12 29.55 51.38
C VAL A 574 -14.25 28.26 50.54
N GLN A 575 -13.67 27.10 50.86
CA GLN A 575 -14.05 26.03 51.80
C GLN A 575 -15.47 25.42 51.68
N ALA A 576 -15.48 24.18 51.17
CA ALA A 576 -16.15 22.97 51.66
C ALA A 576 -17.67 22.75 51.47
N PHE A 577 -17.97 21.51 51.02
CA PHE A 577 -19.06 20.56 51.33
C PHE A 577 -19.37 19.78 50.02
N GLY A 578 -19.37 18.45 49.92
CA GLY A 578 -19.43 17.39 50.92
C GLY A 578 -20.64 16.49 50.63
N ASN A 579 -20.37 15.26 50.16
CA ASN A 579 -21.22 14.04 50.18
C ASN A 579 -22.41 13.91 49.20
N ARG A 580 -22.46 12.82 48.43
CA ARG A 580 -23.06 11.51 48.81
C ARG A 580 -23.11 10.56 47.61
N LEU A 581 -22.70 9.32 47.85
CA LEU A 581 -22.85 8.13 47.00
C LEU A 581 -23.93 7.21 47.58
N ASN A 582 -24.48 6.38 46.69
CA ASN A 582 -25.26 5.12 46.86
C ASN A 582 -26.79 5.16 46.92
N CYS A 583 -27.39 4.54 45.89
CA CYS A 583 -28.44 3.49 45.94
C CYS A 583 -28.52 2.85 44.52
N CYS A 584 -28.16 1.58 44.34
CA CYS A 584 -29.02 0.38 44.34
C CYS A 584 -30.01 0.29 43.16
N PHE A 585 -29.82 -0.71 42.27
CA PHE A 585 -30.92 -1.49 41.68
C PHE A 585 -30.44 -2.90 41.31
N VAL A 586 -31.28 -3.89 41.64
CA VAL A 586 -31.08 -5.34 41.55
C VAL A 586 -32.31 -5.95 40.85
N HIS A 587 -32.06 -6.98 40.02
CA HIS A 587 -32.91 -8.08 39.52
C HIS A 587 -34.13 -7.83 38.60
N ASN A 588 -34.18 -8.58 37.47
CA ASN A 588 -34.98 -9.83 37.40
C ASN A 588 -34.73 -10.71 36.15
N ASN A 589 -34.86 -12.02 36.34
CA ASN A 589 -34.83 -13.16 35.40
C ASN A 589 -36.18 -13.39 34.69
N PHE A 590 -36.21 -14.16 33.57
CA PHE A 590 -37.21 -15.19 33.14
C PHE A 590 -36.81 -15.68 31.71
N SER A 591 -36.31 -16.92 31.49
CA SER A 591 -36.94 -18.26 31.30
C SER A 591 -37.26 -18.69 29.85
N VAL A 592 -36.52 -19.71 29.40
CA VAL A 592 -36.81 -20.94 28.60
C VAL A 592 -38.19 -21.18 27.94
N GLU A 593 -38.13 -21.82 26.76
CA GLU A 593 -39.06 -22.76 26.08
C GLU A 593 -39.73 -22.32 24.76
N ASN A 594 -39.33 -22.90 23.61
CA ASN A 594 -40.10 -24.00 22.98
C ASN A 594 -39.49 -24.60 21.70
N LEU A 595 -39.73 -25.90 21.55
CA LEU A 595 -39.40 -26.84 20.47
C LEU A 595 -40.55 -26.92 19.42
N CYS A 596 -40.23 -27.21 18.14
CA CYS A 596 -41.04 -27.96 17.13
C CYS A 596 -40.29 -27.89 15.77
N ILE A 597 -39.59 -28.93 15.28
CA ILE A 597 -40.00 -30.15 14.54
C ILE A 597 -40.54 -29.93 13.09
N ALA A 598 -39.98 -30.73 12.16
CA ALA A 598 -40.46 -31.18 10.82
C ALA A 598 -40.23 -30.28 9.58
N TYR A 599 -39.89 -30.77 8.36
CA TYR A 599 -39.48 -32.07 7.78
C TYR A 599 -39.01 -31.79 6.31
N MET A 600 -38.05 -32.58 5.81
CA MET A 600 -37.72 -33.00 4.40
C MET A 600 -37.90 -32.05 3.19
N TYR A 601 -36.96 -32.03 2.23
CA TYR A 601 -36.80 -32.97 1.08
C TYR A 601 -35.66 -32.57 0.13
N VAL A 602 -34.95 -33.60 -0.36
CA VAL A 602 -33.96 -33.71 -1.48
C VAL A 602 -32.60 -33.05 -1.32
#